data_AF-A0A429E4H0-F1
#
_entry.id   AF-A0A429E4H0-F1
#
_cell.length_a   1.000
_cell.length_b   1.000
_cell.length_c   1.000
_cell.angle_alpha   90.00
_cell.angle_beta   90.00
_cell.angle_gamma   90.00
#
_symmetry.space_group_name_H-M   'P 1'
#
loop_
_entity.id
_entity.type
_entity.pdbx_description
1 polymer ?
#
loop_
_entity_poly.entity_id
_entity_poly.type
_entity_poly.pdbx_seq_one_letter_code
_entity_poly.pdbx_strand_id
1 'polypeptide(L)'
;MGGGARQMSLKRCPLGGYARLVKAEKIDWGGQREGEATKAERAFAMSLDTLVPGLDYWLHADDDGTPWLLVSQDIVEGDAVRDTLRLDFDARGIRGGWSPACLNWDDGVRAEEALIDLSGPDGLHYLADRAPVEDLARRAAAWFTAPKRGRWAD
;
A
#
# COMPACT_ATOMS: atom_id res chain seq x y z
N MET A 1 32.33 -38.07 29.50
CA MET A 1 31.29 -37.03 29.38
C MET A 1 31.70 -36.13 28.23
N GLY A 2 31.13 -36.35 27.05
CA GLY A 2 31.46 -35.62 25.82
C GLY A 2 30.31 -34.71 25.42
N GLY A 3 30.62 -33.44 25.15
CA GLY A 3 29.71 -32.46 24.56
C GLY A 3 30.43 -31.78 23.40
N GLY A 4 30.34 -32.38 22.21
CA GLY A 4 30.92 -31.85 20.98
C GLY A 4 30.06 -30.74 20.39
N ALA A 5 30.70 -29.61 20.04
CA ALA A 5 30.11 -28.53 19.28
C ALA A 5 29.64 -29.04 17.90
N ARG A 6 28.34 -28.90 17.60
CA ARG A 6 27.82 -29.13 16.25
C ARG A 6 28.01 -27.87 15.40
N GLN A 7 28.98 -27.98 14.51
CA GLN A 7 29.26 -27.09 13.40
C GLN A 7 28.03 -26.98 12.49
N MET A 8 27.41 -25.78 12.39
CA MET A 8 26.39 -25.54 11.37
C MET A 8 27.07 -25.36 10.01
N SER A 9 26.78 -26.30 9.11
CA SER A 9 27.22 -26.28 7.72
C SER A 9 26.49 -25.17 6.96
N LEU A 10 27.22 -24.12 6.60
CA LEU A 10 26.79 -23.13 5.61
C LEU A 10 26.74 -23.79 4.24
N LYS A 11 25.55 -24.20 3.78
CA LYS A 11 25.36 -24.57 2.37
C LYS A 11 25.40 -23.29 1.53
N ARG A 12 26.51 -23.09 0.81
CA ARG A 12 26.63 -22.12 -0.28
C ARG A 12 25.68 -22.51 -1.42
N CYS A 13 24.83 -21.59 -1.87
CA CYS A 13 24.17 -21.70 -3.18
C CYS A 13 25.10 -21.16 -4.28
N PRO A 14 25.18 -21.79 -5.47
CA PRO A 14 26.27 -21.53 -6.43
C PRO A 14 25.90 -20.58 -7.59
N LEU A 15 24.88 -19.72 -7.45
CA LEU A 15 24.54 -18.75 -8.49
C LEU A 15 24.57 -17.33 -7.92
N GLY A 16 25.57 -16.56 -8.37
CA GLY A 16 25.87 -15.20 -7.92
C GLY A 16 24.78 -14.20 -8.33
N GLY A 17 23.82 -14.00 -7.42
CA GLY A 17 22.92 -12.86 -7.41
C GLY A 17 22.44 -12.67 -5.99
N TYR A 18 22.58 -11.45 -5.45
CA TYR A 18 22.01 -11.09 -4.16
C TYR A 18 20.49 -11.14 -4.27
N ALA A 19 19.90 -12.31 -4.08
CA ALA A 19 18.49 -12.43 -3.76
C ALA A 19 18.31 -11.78 -2.38
N ARG A 20 17.97 -10.49 -2.40
CA ARG A 20 17.51 -9.73 -1.23
C ARG A 20 16.29 -10.49 -0.72
N LEU A 21 16.49 -11.30 0.33
CA LEU A 21 15.41 -11.78 1.19
C LEU A 21 14.74 -10.53 1.78
N VAL A 22 13.74 -9.99 1.08
CA VAL A 22 12.98 -8.84 1.55
C VAL A 22 12.17 -9.32 2.75
N LYS A 23 12.45 -8.74 3.90
CA LYS A 23 11.76 -8.99 5.17
C LYS A 23 10.29 -8.59 5.02
N ALA A 24 9.39 -9.56 5.03
CA ALA A 24 7.95 -9.39 5.14
C ALA A 24 7.49 -8.79 6.50
N GLU A 25 8.36 -8.16 7.28
CA GLU A 25 8.09 -7.71 8.66
C GLU A 25 8.28 -6.21 8.90
N LYS A 26 8.54 -5.39 7.88
CA LYS A 26 8.74 -3.95 8.08
C LYS A 26 8.03 -3.11 7.02
N ILE A 27 6.70 -3.20 6.99
CA ILE A 27 5.93 -2.06 6.50
C ILE A 27 6.21 -0.92 7.48
N ASP A 28 6.70 0.21 6.96
CA ASP A 28 6.79 1.45 7.71
C ASP A 28 5.42 2.11 7.68
N TRP A 29 4.84 2.32 8.85
CA TRP A 29 3.47 2.82 8.99
C TRP A 29 3.50 4.29 9.36
N GLY A 30 2.93 5.12 8.50
CA GLY A 30 2.53 6.48 8.84
C GLY A 30 1.11 6.52 9.43
N GLY A 31 0.61 7.74 9.63
CA GLY A 31 -0.80 8.00 9.93
C GLY A 31 -1.04 8.59 11.32
N GLN A 32 -2.31 8.87 11.60
CA GLN A 32 -2.75 9.52 12.83
C GLN A 32 -3.43 8.56 13.81
N ARG A 33 -3.79 7.34 13.36
CA ARG A 33 -4.44 6.36 14.25
C ARG A 33 -3.44 5.80 15.25
N GLU A 34 -3.70 6.01 16.53
CA GLU A 34 -3.01 5.29 17.61
C GLU A 34 -3.37 3.79 17.59
N GLY A 35 -2.36 2.95 17.76
CA GLY A 35 -2.52 1.49 17.84
C GLY A 35 -2.04 0.72 16.62
N GLU A 36 -2.16 -0.60 16.66
CA GLU A 36 -1.63 -1.47 15.62
C GLU A 36 -2.54 -1.56 14.40
N ALA A 37 -1.95 -1.83 13.23
CA ALA A 37 -2.67 -2.28 12.05
C ALA A 37 -3.51 -3.52 12.39
N THR A 38 -4.78 -3.52 11.99
CA THR A 38 -5.66 -4.68 12.02
C THR A 38 -5.08 -5.81 11.16
N LYS A 39 -5.60 -7.02 11.36
CA LYS A 39 -5.19 -8.18 10.56
C LYS A 39 -5.44 -7.95 9.06
N ALA A 40 -6.54 -7.29 8.70
CA ALA A 40 -6.90 -7.03 7.31
C ALA A 40 -5.97 -5.99 6.68
N GLU A 41 -5.73 -4.85 7.34
CA GLU A 41 -4.80 -3.82 6.83
C GLU A 41 -3.38 -4.38 6.66
N ARG A 42 -2.91 -5.15 7.65
CA ARG A 42 -1.59 -5.78 7.59
C ARG A 42 -1.50 -6.79 6.44
N ALA A 43 -2.49 -7.66 6.27
CA ALA A 43 -2.52 -8.63 5.18
C ALA A 43 -2.58 -7.95 3.81
N PHE A 44 -3.36 -6.87 3.70
CA PHE A 44 -3.45 -6.07 2.48
C PHE A 44 -2.10 -5.42 2.15
N ALA A 45 -1.51 -4.68 3.09
CA ALA A 45 -0.25 -3.97 2.89
C ALA A 45 0.90 -4.93 2.56
N MET A 46 1.03 -6.04 3.30
CA MET A 46 2.08 -7.05 3.01
C MET A 46 1.92 -7.66 1.61
N SER A 47 0.67 -7.97 1.22
CA SER A 47 0.39 -8.53 -0.10
C SER A 47 0.67 -7.53 -1.21
N LEU A 48 0.28 -6.26 -1.01
CA LEU A 48 0.49 -5.19 -1.97
C LEU A 48 1.98 -4.82 -2.10
N ASP A 49 2.70 -4.65 -0.98
CA ASP A 49 4.13 -4.31 -0.98
C ASP A 49 4.99 -5.39 -1.64
N THR A 50 4.60 -6.66 -1.51
CA THR A 50 5.24 -7.76 -2.23
C THR A 50 5.09 -7.62 -3.75
N LEU A 51 3.98 -7.06 -4.23
CA LEU A 51 3.67 -6.91 -5.66
C LEU A 51 4.19 -5.58 -6.22
N VAL A 52 4.10 -4.51 -5.42
CA VAL A 52 4.47 -3.13 -5.78
C VAL A 52 5.22 -2.53 -4.58
N PRO A 53 6.53 -2.77 -4.49
CA PRO A 53 7.33 -2.25 -3.38
C PRO A 53 7.51 -0.74 -3.48
N GLY A 54 7.66 -0.08 -2.33
CA GLY A 54 7.95 1.35 -2.25
C GLY A 54 6.72 2.25 -2.28
N LEU A 55 5.56 1.70 -1.91
CA LEU A 55 4.37 2.48 -1.58
C LEU A 55 4.43 2.93 -0.11
N ASP A 56 3.77 4.05 0.19
CA ASP A 56 3.61 4.52 1.56
C ASP A 56 2.26 4.08 2.13
N TYR A 57 2.23 3.74 3.41
CA TYR A 57 1.07 3.16 4.10
C TYR A 57 0.75 3.95 5.35
N TRP A 58 -0.48 4.45 5.46
CA TRP A 58 -0.91 5.32 6.56
C TRP A 58 -2.17 4.78 7.24
N LEU A 59 -2.09 4.57 8.56
CA LEU A 59 -3.23 4.09 9.35
C LEU A 59 -4.13 5.25 9.79
N HIS A 60 -5.41 5.12 9.50
CA HIS A 60 -6.43 6.08 9.86
C HIS A 60 -7.63 5.39 10.51
N ALA A 61 -8.51 6.21 11.09
CA ALA A 61 -9.85 5.82 11.50
C ALA A 61 -10.82 6.95 11.13
N ASP A 62 -12.07 6.59 10.86
CA ASP A 62 -13.17 7.55 10.80
C ASP A 62 -13.52 8.06 12.21
N ASP A 63 -14.35 9.09 12.32
CA ASP A 63 -14.81 9.67 13.60
C ASP A 63 -15.49 8.64 14.52
N ASP A 64 -16.09 7.58 13.95
CA ASP A 64 -16.71 6.48 14.69
C ASP A 64 -15.73 5.38 15.10
N GLY A 65 -14.44 5.54 14.79
CA GLY A 65 -13.37 4.59 15.06
C GLY A 65 -13.21 3.50 14.01
N THR A 66 -13.96 3.52 12.90
CA THR A 66 -13.82 2.55 11.82
C THR A 66 -12.43 2.65 11.17
N PRO A 67 -11.58 1.61 11.23
CA PRO A 67 -10.22 1.68 10.72
C PRO A 67 -10.19 1.66 9.19
N TRP A 68 -9.22 2.37 8.63
CA TRP A 68 -8.89 2.30 7.22
C TRP A 68 -7.42 2.60 6.96
N LEU A 69 -6.98 2.16 5.80
CA LEU A 69 -5.60 2.29 5.35
C LEU A 69 -5.56 3.18 4.11
N LEU A 70 -4.77 4.24 4.17
CA LEU A 70 -4.37 5.00 2.99
C LEU A 70 -3.07 4.40 2.45
N VAL A 71 -3.03 4.19 1.14
CA VAL A 71 -1.84 3.77 0.39
C VAL A 71 -1.56 4.81 -0.67
N SER A 72 -0.32 5.25 -0.80
CA SER A 72 0.06 6.27 -1.76
C SER A 72 1.32 5.94 -2.53
N GLN A 73 1.41 6.56 -3.71
CA GLN A 73 2.60 6.61 -4.53
C GLN A 73 2.82 8.03 -5.02
N ASP A 74 3.93 8.63 -4.60
CA ASP A 74 4.35 9.94 -5.07
C ASP A 74 5.10 9.85 -6.40
N ILE A 75 4.71 10.72 -7.33
CA ILE A 75 5.42 10.97 -8.59
C ILE A 75 6.21 12.25 -8.39
N VAL A 76 7.52 12.09 -8.25
CA VAL A 76 8.45 13.20 -7.99
C VAL A 76 9.05 13.71 -9.30
N GLU A 77 9.05 15.02 -9.48
CA GLU A 77 9.75 15.71 -10.57
C GLU A 77 10.75 16.70 -9.96
N GLY A 78 12.05 16.45 -10.16
CA GLY A 78 13.09 17.20 -9.45
C GLY A 78 13.11 16.87 -7.96
N ASP A 79 12.90 17.88 -7.12
CA ASP A 79 12.86 17.80 -5.66
C ASP A 79 11.43 17.96 -5.08
N ALA A 80 10.40 17.96 -5.93
CA ALA A 80 9.02 18.17 -5.53
C ALA A 80 8.09 17.01 -5.94
N VAL A 81 7.11 16.71 -5.10
CA VAL A 81 6.00 15.81 -5.43
C VAL A 81 5.10 16.52 -6.44
N ARG A 82 5.06 16.01 -7.66
CA ARG A 82 4.24 16.56 -8.76
C ARG A 82 2.80 16.08 -8.65
N ASP A 83 2.63 14.76 -8.54
CA ASP A 83 1.35 14.10 -8.39
C ASP A 83 1.44 12.97 -7.37
N THR A 84 0.31 12.62 -6.77
CA THR A 84 0.20 11.46 -5.87
C THR A 84 -0.98 10.61 -6.31
N LEU A 85 -0.71 9.34 -6.60
CA LEU A 85 -1.76 8.32 -6.64
C LEU A 85 -2.09 7.91 -5.22
N ARG A 86 -3.37 7.82 -4.93
CA ARG A 86 -3.86 7.48 -3.61
C ARG A 86 -4.95 6.42 -3.71
N LEU A 87 -4.92 5.49 -2.76
CA LEU A 87 -5.90 4.43 -2.59
C LEU A 87 -6.27 4.29 -1.11
N ASP A 88 -7.55 4.20 -0.83
CA ASP A 88 -8.10 3.86 0.47
C ASP A 88 -8.54 2.40 0.47
N PHE A 89 -8.17 1.66 1.52
CA PHE A 89 -8.60 0.29 1.79
C PHE A 89 -9.34 0.21 3.12
N ASP A 90 -10.52 -0.42 3.10
CA ASP A 90 -11.29 -0.77 4.29
C ASP A 90 -12.11 -2.05 4.07
N ALA A 91 -12.95 -2.40 5.05
CA ALA A 91 -13.83 -3.57 4.96
C ALA A 91 -14.84 -3.52 3.80
N ARG A 92 -15.11 -2.33 3.22
CA ARG A 92 -16.04 -2.14 2.10
C ARG A 92 -15.35 -2.34 0.76
N GLY A 93 -14.03 -2.24 0.69
CA GLY A 93 -13.25 -2.47 -0.54
C GLY A 93 -12.08 -1.51 -0.71
N ILE A 94 -11.77 -1.19 -1.97
CA ILE A 94 -10.72 -0.26 -2.37
C ILE A 94 -11.27 0.87 -3.23
N ARG A 95 -10.79 2.09 -2.98
CA ARG A 95 -11.17 3.32 -3.69
C ARG A 95 -9.92 4.13 -3.96
N GLY A 96 -9.71 4.65 -5.16
CA GLY A 96 -8.49 5.38 -5.45
C GLY A 96 -8.55 6.21 -6.71
N GLY A 97 -7.52 7.02 -6.90
CA GLY A 97 -7.40 7.96 -7.99
C GLY A 97 -6.21 8.90 -7.76
N TRP A 98 -6.24 10.04 -8.44
CA TRP A 98 -5.30 11.11 -8.19
C TRP A 98 -5.75 11.92 -6.97
N SER A 99 -4.90 12.00 -5.93
CA SER A 99 -5.11 12.94 -4.83
C SER A 99 -5.07 14.37 -5.40
N PRO A 100 -5.99 15.29 -5.06
CA PRO A 100 -5.93 16.66 -5.57
C PRO A 100 -4.90 17.54 -4.86
N ALA A 101 -4.46 17.16 -3.65
CA ALA A 101 -3.59 17.98 -2.80
C ALA A 101 -2.23 17.32 -2.48
N CYS A 102 -1.91 16.20 -3.12
CA CYS A 102 -0.69 15.42 -2.87
C CYS A 102 -0.51 15.14 -1.36
N LEU A 103 -1.60 14.74 -0.67
CA LEU A 103 -1.65 14.40 0.75
C LEU A 103 -1.43 15.55 1.74
N ASN A 104 -1.10 16.76 1.29
CA ASN A 104 -0.87 17.89 2.20
C ASN A 104 -2.14 18.34 2.95
N TRP A 105 -3.33 18.06 2.39
CA TRP A 105 -4.62 18.51 2.93
C TRP A 105 -5.70 17.42 2.89
N ASP A 106 -5.38 16.25 2.35
CA ASP A 106 -6.34 15.17 2.12
C ASP A 106 -5.94 13.84 2.75
N ASP A 107 -4.78 13.72 3.39
CA ASP A 107 -4.33 12.48 4.04
C ASP A 107 -5.29 11.99 5.15
N GLY A 108 -5.94 12.90 5.87
CA GLY A 108 -6.83 12.59 7.00
C GLY A 108 -8.29 12.29 6.67
N VAL A 109 -8.73 12.41 5.42
CA VAL A 109 -10.15 12.23 5.02
C VAL A 109 -10.27 11.18 3.93
N ARG A 110 -11.43 10.52 3.76
CA ARG A 110 -11.63 9.46 2.75
C ARG A 110 -11.51 9.98 1.31
N ALA A 111 -11.24 9.08 0.36
CA ALA A 111 -11.09 9.40 -1.06
C ALA A 111 -12.27 10.18 -1.64
N GLU A 112 -13.51 9.82 -1.30
CA GLU A 112 -14.70 10.55 -1.73
C GLU A 112 -14.75 11.98 -1.16
N GLU A 113 -14.41 12.15 0.11
CA GLU A 113 -14.39 13.45 0.80
C GLU A 113 -13.22 14.32 0.33
N ALA A 114 -12.12 13.68 -0.04
CA ALA A 114 -10.97 14.28 -0.71
C ALA A 114 -11.26 14.67 -2.17
N LEU A 115 -12.48 14.46 -2.69
CA LEU A 115 -12.88 14.78 -4.06
C LEU A 115 -12.06 14.04 -5.12
N ILE A 116 -11.59 12.84 -4.81
CA ILE A 116 -10.91 11.98 -5.79
C ILE A 116 -11.94 11.42 -6.77
N ASP A 117 -11.69 11.58 -8.08
CA ASP A 117 -12.52 10.96 -9.10
C ASP A 117 -12.30 9.44 -9.15
N LEU A 118 -13.25 8.70 -8.59
CA LEU A 118 -13.24 7.24 -8.54
C LEU A 118 -13.77 6.58 -9.83
N SER A 119 -14.37 7.37 -10.73
CA SER A 119 -15.08 6.89 -11.92
C SER A 119 -14.34 7.12 -13.23
N GLY A 120 -13.37 8.04 -13.21
CA GLY A 120 -12.53 8.36 -14.36
C GLY A 120 -11.61 7.22 -14.80
N PRO A 121 -10.88 7.41 -15.91
CA PRO A 121 -10.01 6.38 -16.49
C PRO A 121 -8.88 5.91 -15.55
N ASP A 122 -8.44 6.79 -14.65
CA ASP A 122 -7.44 6.49 -13.62
C ASP A 122 -8.09 6.24 -12.24
N GLY A 123 -9.42 6.31 -12.15
CA GLY A 123 -10.18 6.03 -10.94
C GLY A 123 -10.23 4.53 -10.62
N LEU A 124 -10.37 4.23 -9.34
CA LEU A 124 -10.55 2.88 -8.83
C LEU A 124 -11.72 2.87 -7.86
N HIS A 125 -12.69 2.00 -8.11
CA HIS A 125 -13.72 1.67 -7.14
C HIS A 125 -14.04 0.18 -7.26
N TYR A 126 -13.69 -0.57 -6.23
CA TYR A 126 -13.97 -2.00 -6.20
C TYR A 126 -14.46 -2.40 -4.81
N LEU A 127 -15.69 -2.94 -4.77
CA LEU A 127 -16.31 -3.41 -3.55
C LEU A 127 -15.70 -4.74 -3.11
N ALA A 128 -15.55 -4.92 -1.80
CA ALA A 128 -15.01 -6.16 -1.25
C ALA A 128 -15.88 -7.37 -1.65
N ASP A 129 -17.21 -7.31 -1.55
CA ASP A 129 -18.17 -8.41 -1.84
C ASP A 129 -17.61 -9.83 -1.61
N ARG A 130 -17.17 -10.09 -0.36
CA ARG A 130 -16.54 -11.37 0.07
C ARG A 130 -15.24 -11.76 -0.63
N ALA A 131 -14.67 -10.88 -1.46
CA ALA A 131 -13.35 -11.05 -2.02
C ALA A 131 -12.31 -11.16 -0.89
N PRO A 132 -11.37 -12.11 -1.01
CA PRO A 132 -10.20 -12.16 -0.14
C PRO A 132 -9.42 -10.85 -0.18
N VAL A 133 -8.77 -10.51 0.93
CA VAL A 133 -7.92 -9.30 1.03
C VAL A 133 -6.79 -9.33 -0.01
N GLU A 134 -6.26 -10.51 -0.29
CA GLU A 134 -5.21 -10.74 -1.27
C GLU A 134 -5.70 -10.42 -2.70
N ASP A 135 -6.99 -10.61 -2.99
CA ASP A 135 -7.58 -10.27 -4.29
C ASP A 135 -7.70 -8.77 -4.46
N LEU A 136 -8.08 -8.07 -3.39
CA LEU A 136 -8.08 -6.60 -3.35
C LEU A 136 -6.67 -6.05 -3.53
N ALA A 137 -5.67 -6.64 -2.87
CA ALA A 137 -4.26 -6.26 -3.05
C ALA A 137 -3.77 -6.47 -4.49
N ARG A 138 -4.16 -7.58 -5.14
CA ARG A 138 -3.82 -7.80 -6.57
C ARG A 138 -4.48 -6.77 -7.49
N ARG A 139 -5.72 -6.37 -7.21
CA ARG A 139 -6.41 -5.32 -7.98
C ARG A 139 -5.76 -3.95 -7.77
N ALA A 140 -5.42 -3.62 -6.53
CA ALA A 140 -4.66 -2.41 -6.21
C ALA A 140 -3.31 -2.39 -6.93
N ALA A 141 -2.57 -3.50 -6.91
CA ALA A 141 -1.29 -3.63 -7.62
C ALA A 141 -1.43 -3.41 -9.13
N ALA A 142 -2.43 -4.06 -9.75
CA ALA A 142 -2.72 -3.87 -11.16
C ALA A 142 -3.08 -2.41 -11.47
N TRP A 143 -3.82 -1.75 -10.57
CA TRP A 143 -4.14 -0.34 -10.70
C TRP A 143 -2.90 0.54 -10.57
N PHE A 144 -2.08 0.43 -9.52
CA PHE A 144 -0.85 1.25 -9.37
C PHE A 144 0.13 1.10 -10.55
N THR A 145 0.22 -0.10 -11.13
CA THR A 145 1.19 -0.40 -12.20
C THR A 145 0.68 -0.11 -13.62
N ALA A 146 -0.63 0.01 -13.82
CA ALA A 146 -1.18 0.36 -15.12
C ALA A 146 -0.76 1.78 -15.53
N PRO A 147 -0.48 2.04 -16.82
CA PRO A 147 -0.24 3.39 -17.32
C PRO A 147 -1.38 4.32 -16.92
N LYS A 148 -1.04 5.49 -16.40
CA LYS A 148 -2.00 6.53 -16.02
C LYS A 148 -2.00 7.64 -17.06
N ARG A 149 -3.14 8.30 -17.24
CA ARG A 149 -3.25 9.47 -18.12
C ARG A 149 -2.68 10.73 -17.48
N GLY A 150 -2.61 10.76 -16.15
CA GLY A 150 -2.17 11.92 -15.38
C GLY A 150 -3.37 12.68 -14.83
N ARG A 151 -3.15 13.40 -13.73
CA ARG A 151 -4.21 14.12 -13.01
C ARG A 151 -4.99 15.11 -13.88
N TRP A 152 -4.30 15.74 -14.83
CA TRP A 152 -4.83 16.84 -15.65
C TRP A 152 -5.11 16.45 -17.10
N ALA A 153 -5.20 15.15 -17.39
CA ALA A 153 -5.50 14.69 -18.74
C ALA A 153 -7.01 14.64 -18.98
N ASP A 154 -7.46 15.38 -19.99
CA ASP A 154 -8.84 15.36 -20.51
C ASP A 154 -9.23 14.01 -21.16
#